data_AF-A0A4V3WSX2-F1
#
_entry.id   AF-A0A4V3WSX2-F1
#
_cell.length_a   1.000
_cell.length_b   1.000
_cell.length_c   1.000
_cell.angle_alpha   90.00
_cell.angle_beta   90.00
_cell.angle_gamma   90.00
#
_symmetry.space_group_name_H-M   'P 1'
#
loop_
_entity.id
_entity.type
_entity.pdbx_description
1 polymer ?
#
loop_
_entity_poly.entity_id
_entity_poly.type
_entity_poly.pdbx_seq_one_letter_code
_entity_poly.pdbx_strand_id
1 'polypeptide(L)'
;MRTSSPRRSGRQPLLRALGSGLILLAVASTAACSAPAEADAPMPAPSASPSPPPPTGDGALILGTVLPVTGAFAGQGPAQMAAVELAVRDINAAGGVGGVPVVVYQRDSGDAASSLAETSFDELAARRVDAIIGPSAADLAARLLPRAADAGVPLISPTIVDSDLAASAVAGSDGATDPDGWLFGISAAPSASGSGSQPSPEFAQRLIGSDPSLADLRSGPETYDAAILIALAAMAAGDDGGPSIARALVAVSSEGFGCSSFGECAAALTEGQDIDYVGASGALDLDGDGGVLPSPGPAVGG
;
A
#
# COMPACT_ATOMS: atom_id res chain seq x y z
N MET A 1 52.95 38.67 35.40
CA MET A 1 54.07 37.75 35.11
C MET A 1 53.88 37.26 33.68
N ARG A 2 54.73 37.69 32.72
CA ARG A 2 55.77 36.86 32.05
C ARG A 2 55.16 35.58 31.43
N THR A 3 55.26 35.23 30.15
CA THR A 3 56.21 35.56 29.06
C THR A 3 55.76 34.85 27.77
N SER A 4 55.83 35.57 26.63
CA SER A 4 56.32 35.15 25.30
C SER A 4 56.28 33.68 24.81
N SER A 5 55.45 33.43 23.78
CA SER A 5 55.75 32.95 22.39
C SER A 5 56.53 31.63 22.15
N PRO A 6 56.67 31.11 20.90
CA PRO A 6 55.82 30.08 20.29
C PRO A 6 56.63 28.85 19.81
N ARG A 7 55.99 27.77 19.33
CA ARG A 7 56.65 26.85 18.37
C ARG A 7 55.71 26.36 17.26
N ARG A 8 56.22 26.60 16.05
CA ARG A 8 55.71 26.25 14.72
C ARG A 8 56.58 25.10 14.21
N SER A 9 55.98 24.01 13.72
CA SER A 9 56.61 23.09 12.76
C SER A 9 55.47 22.31 12.09
N GLY A 10 55.14 22.46 10.81
CA GLY A 10 55.91 22.94 9.68
C GLY A 10 56.24 21.75 8.77
N ARG A 11 55.40 21.57 7.73
CA ARG A 11 55.68 21.00 6.39
C ARG A 11 55.96 19.49 6.31
N GLN A 12 55.03 18.70 5.78
CA GLN A 12 54.64 18.49 4.37
C GLN A 12 55.36 17.29 3.73
N PRO A 13 54.64 16.54 2.86
CA PRO A 13 55.10 15.29 2.25
C PRO A 13 55.92 15.57 0.99
N LEU A 14 56.57 14.55 0.42
CA LEU A 14 56.67 14.25 -1.03
C LEU A 14 57.86 13.32 -1.38
N LEU A 15 57.53 12.32 -2.20
CA LEU A 15 58.22 11.86 -3.43
C LEU A 15 59.46 10.94 -3.41
N ARG A 16 59.39 10.03 -4.41
CA ARG A 16 60.42 9.30 -5.20
C ARG A 16 60.59 7.82 -4.82
N ALA A 17 60.15 6.84 -5.62
CA ALA A 17 60.41 6.45 -7.02
C ALA A 17 61.73 5.68 -7.26
N LEU A 18 61.58 4.54 -7.96
CA LEU A 18 62.49 3.86 -8.92
C LEU A 18 63.47 2.74 -8.45
N GLY A 19 63.45 1.64 -9.24
CA GLY A 19 64.48 0.59 -9.39
C GLY A 19 63.89 -0.83 -9.23
N SER A 20 63.39 -1.58 -10.23
CA SER A 20 63.96 -2.14 -11.48
C SER A 20 65.20 -3.04 -11.32
N GLY A 21 64.98 -4.36 -11.41
CA GLY A 21 65.84 -5.32 -12.12
C GLY A 21 66.64 -6.31 -11.27
N LEU A 22 66.36 -7.62 -11.38
CA LEU A 22 67.24 -8.56 -12.11
C LEU A 22 66.56 -9.94 -12.31
N ILE A 23 66.79 -10.48 -13.52
CA ILE A 23 66.29 -11.71 -14.13
C ILE A 23 67.09 -12.93 -13.62
N LEU A 24 66.44 -14.07 -13.40
CA LEU A 24 67.10 -15.38 -13.55
C LEU A 24 66.17 -16.38 -14.25
N LEU A 25 66.74 -16.93 -15.32
CA LEU A 25 66.19 -17.81 -16.34
C LEU A 25 66.28 -19.28 -15.86
N ALA A 26 65.22 -20.06 -15.98
CA ALA A 26 65.29 -21.52 -15.94
C ALA A 26 64.39 -22.10 -17.04
N VAL A 27 65.01 -22.88 -17.92
CA VAL A 27 64.46 -23.55 -19.11
C VAL A 27 64.24 -25.03 -18.80
N ALA A 28 63.37 -25.69 -19.59
CA ALA A 28 63.15 -27.14 -19.76
C ALA A 28 61.96 -27.71 -18.95
N SER A 29 61.03 -28.52 -19.47
CA SER A 29 60.86 -29.19 -20.77
C SER A 29 59.39 -29.63 -20.93
N THR A 30 58.97 -29.82 -22.18
CA THR A 30 57.67 -30.33 -22.62
C THR A 30 57.39 -31.76 -22.14
N ALA A 31 56.23 -31.97 -21.52
CA ALA A 31 55.57 -33.27 -21.46
C ALA A 31 54.11 -33.10 -21.90
N ALA A 32 53.83 -33.47 -23.14
CA ALA A 32 52.49 -33.56 -23.69
C ALA A 32 51.82 -34.83 -23.15
N CYS A 33 50.81 -34.66 -22.29
CA CYS A 33 49.83 -35.70 -22.00
C CYS A 33 48.54 -35.35 -22.74
N SER A 34 48.24 -36.12 -23.79
CA SER A 34 46.94 -36.10 -24.45
C SER A 34 45.88 -36.67 -23.53
N ALA A 35 44.90 -35.84 -23.15
CA ALA A 35 43.62 -36.30 -22.62
C ALA A 35 42.61 -36.40 -23.78
N PRO A 36 41.73 -37.43 -23.83
CA PRO A 36 40.71 -37.53 -24.86
C PRO A 36 39.64 -36.44 -24.64
N ALA A 37 39.20 -35.81 -25.74
CA ALA A 37 38.11 -34.84 -25.73
C ALA A 37 36.79 -35.53 -25.38
N GLU A 38 36.21 -35.21 -24.23
CA GLU A 38 34.80 -35.48 -23.94
C GLU A 38 33.93 -34.58 -24.82
N ALA A 39 33.01 -35.21 -25.53
CA ALA A 39 32.08 -34.54 -26.42
C ALA A 39 31.18 -33.58 -25.62
N ASP A 40 31.10 -32.34 -26.09
CA ASP A 40 30.26 -31.27 -25.56
C ASP A 40 28.79 -31.70 -25.62
N ALA A 41 28.19 -32.03 -24.48
CA ALA A 41 26.76 -32.28 -24.40
C ALA A 41 26.01 -30.95 -24.53
N PRO A 42 24.95 -30.84 -25.34
CA PRO A 42 24.22 -29.59 -25.49
C PRO A 42 23.63 -29.20 -24.13
N MET A 43 24.01 -28.01 -23.64
CA MET A 43 23.42 -27.43 -22.43
C MET A 43 21.90 -27.34 -22.61
N PRO A 44 21.09 -27.70 -21.58
CA PRO A 44 19.65 -27.47 -21.64
C PRO A 44 19.42 -25.96 -21.80
N ALA A 45 18.67 -25.59 -22.83
CA ALA A 45 18.29 -24.20 -23.06
C ALA A 45 17.56 -23.65 -21.81
N PRO A 46 17.84 -22.40 -21.38
CA PRO A 46 17.13 -21.81 -20.26
C PRO A 46 15.64 -21.83 -20.56
N SER A 47 14.89 -22.52 -19.70
CA SER A 47 13.44 -22.53 -19.74
C SER A 47 12.98 -21.08 -19.57
N ALA A 48 12.36 -20.50 -20.60
CA ALA A 48 11.86 -19.14 -20.51
C ALA A 48 10.89 -19.05 -19.33
N SER A 49 11.15 -18.16 -18.38
CA SER A 49 10.19 -17.83 -17.33
C SER A 49 8.89 -17.39 -18.00
N PRO A 50 7.72 -17.84 -17.50
CA PRO A 50 6.44 -17.43 -18.06
C PRO A 50 6.36 -15.90 -18.04
N SER A 51 5.93 -15.30 -19.16
CA SER A 51 5.66 -13.88 -19.22
C SER A 51 4.55 -13.52 -18.23
N PRO A 52 4.66 -12.40 -17.51
CA PRO A 52 3.60 -11.95 -16.62
C PRO A 52 2.28 -11.78 -17.40
N PRO A 53 1.12 -11.99 -16.75
CA PRO A 53 -0.17 -11.76 -17.37
C PRO A 53 -0.28 -10.30 -17.85
N PRO A 54 -1.06 -10.03 -18.91
CA PRO A 54 -1.27 -8.67 -19.37
C PRO A 54 -1.95 -7.81 -18.28
N PRO A 55 -1.68 -6.49 -18.25
CA PRO A 55 -2.34 -5.58 -17.31
C PRO A 55 -3.86 -5.61 -17.52
N THR A 56 -4.59 -5.52 -16.41
CA THR A 56 -6.05 -5.57 -16.36
C THR A 56 -6.69 -4.19 -16.30
N GLY A 57 -5.92 -3.16 -15.93
CA GLY A 57 -6.34 -1.77 -15.93
C GLY A 57 -5.99 -1.01 -17.21
N ASP A 58 -6.26 0.29 -17.20
CA ASP A 58 -6.09 1.18 -18.35
C ASP A 58 -4.96 2.21 -18.18
N GLY A 59 -4.22 2.14 -17.07
CA GLY A 59 -3.08 2.98 -16.76
C GLY A 59 -3.44 4.33 -16.15
N ALA A 60 -4.70 4.55 -15.76
CA ALA A 60 -5.11 5.67 -14.91
C ALA A 60 -5.91 5.16 -13.71
N LEU A 61 -5.33 5.26 -12.50
CA LEU A 61 -6.06 4.92 -11.27
C LEU A 61 -7.21 5.91 -11.01
N ILE A 62 -8.44 5.42 -11.14
CA ILE A 62 -9.68 6.14 -10.85
C ILE A 62 -10.34 5.53 -9.61
N LEU A 63 -10.44 6.33 -8.55
CA LEU A 63 -11.10 5.95 -7.31
C LEU A 63 -12.58 6.34 -7.31
N GLY A 64 -13.42 5.50 -6.72
CA GLY A 64 -14.77 5.85 -6.30
C GLY A 64 -14.86 5.96 -4.77
N THR A 65 -15.81 6.74 -4.28
CA THR A 65 -16.22 6.66 -2.87
C THR A 65 -17.72 6.42 -2.76
N VAL A 66 -18.14 5.58 -1.82
CA VAL A 66 -19.53 5.37 -1.44
C VAL A 66 -19.61 5.58 0.07
N LEU A 67 -19.65 6.85 0.48
CA LEU A 67 -19.50 7.26 1.89
C LEU A 67 -20.79 7.96 2.38
N PRO A 68 -21.07 7.95 3.69
CA PRO A 68 -22.35 8.43 4.19
C PRO A 68 -22.45 9.96 4.14
N VAL A 69 -23.09 10.50 3.10
CA VAL A 69 -23.42 11.93 3.00
C VAL A 69 -24.81 12.19 3.56
N THR A 70 -25.72 11.24 3.38
CA THR A 70 -27.05 11.21 4.01
C THR A 70 -27.23 9.98 4.89
N GLY A 71 -28.35 9.89 5.62
CA GLY A 71 -28.67 8.76 6.48
C GLY A 71 -28.12 8.87 7.90
N ALA A 72 -28.19 7.76 8.65
CA ALA A 72 -27.84 7.72 10.07
C ALA A 72 -26.38 8.07 10.38
N PHE A 73 -25.47 7.87 9.41
CA PHE A 73 -24.03 8.09 9.57
C PHE A 73 -23.50 9.38 8.90
N ALA A 74 -24.39 10.25 8.41
CA ALA A 74 -24.03 11.48 7.69
C ALA A 74 -23.06 12.42 8.43
N GLY A 75 -23.03 12.37 9.76
CA GLY A 75 -22.09 13.15 10.57
C GLY A 75 -20.61 12.79 10.35
N GLN A 76 -20.31 11.57 9.87
CA GLN A 76 -18.95 11.11 9.61
C GLN A 76 -18.49 11.37 8.18
N GLY A 77 -19.43 11.48 7.24
CA GLY A 77 -19.17 11.64 5.79
C GLY A 77 -18.17 12.73 5.44
N PRO A 78 -18.34 13.98 5.94
CA PRO A 78 -17.45 15.08 5.57
C PRO A 78 -15.97 14.79 5.83
N ALA A 79 -15.63 14.19 6.98
CA ALA A 79 -14.24 13.87 7.29
C ALA A 79 -13.70 12.73 6.42
N GLN A 80 -14.52 11.70 6.15
CA GLN A 80 -14.12 10.60 5.27
C GLN A 80 -13.87 11.12 3.85
N MET A 81 -14.77 11.95 3.30
CA MET A 81 -14.61 12.56 1.98
C MET A 81 -13.38 13.48 1.90
N ALA A 82 -13.18 14.34 2.90
CA ALA A 82 -12.02 15.23 2.96
C ALA A 82 -10.70 14.47 3.09
N ALA A 83 -10.71 13.34 3.82
CA ALA A 83 -9.56 12.46 3.95
C ALA A 83 -9.16 11.80 2.62
N VAL A 84 -10.12 11.34 1.81
CA VAL A 84 -9.82 10.82 0.46
C VAL A 84 -9.23 11.92 -0.42
N GLU A 85 -9.80 13.12 -0.40
CA GLU A 85 -9.28 14.25 -1.19
C GLU A 85 -7.87 14.66 -0.75
N LEU A 86 -7.58 14.60 0.55
CA LEU A 86 -6.24 14.83 1.08
C LEU A 86 -5.26 13.76 0.59
N ALA A 87 -5.63 12.47 0.66
CA ALA A 87 -4.80 11.37 0.18
C ALA A 87 -4.50 11.51 -1.33
N VAL A 88 -5.54 11.74 -2.15
CA VAL A 88 -5.38 11.95 -3.60
C VAL A 88 -4.46 13.13 -3.90
N ARG A 89 -4.55 14.21 -3.11
CA ARG A 89 -3.64 15.36 -3.23
C ARG A 89 -2.19 14.97 -2.92
N ASP A 90 -1.95 14.22 -1.87
CA ASP A 90 -0.60 13.79 -1.49
C ASP A 90 -0.01 12.81 -2.51
N ILE A 91 -0.82 11.87 -3.00
CA ILE A 91 -0.44 10.95 -4.08
C ILE A 91 -0.04 11.72 -5.34
N ASN A 92 -0.88 12.66 -5.76
CA ASN A 92 -0.61 13.45 -6.96
C ASN A 92 0.56 14.42 -6.79
N ALA A 93 0.76 14.97 -5.60
CA ALA A 93 1.93 15.79 -5.27
C ALA A 93 3.24 14.99 -5.33
N ALA A 94 3.19 13.69 -5.04
CA ALA A 94 4.32 12.76 -5.16
C ALA A 94 4.53 12.22 -6.59
N GLY A 95 3.72 12.66 -7.57
CA GLY A 95 3.85 12.26 -8.98
C GLY A 95 2.78 11.28 -9.48
N GLY A 96 1.82 10.90 -8.64
CA GLY A 96 0.75 9.98 -9.02
C GLY A 96 1.20 8.51 -9.10
N VAL A 97 0.31 7.66 -9.59
CA VAL A 97 0.56 6.21 -9.75
C VAL A 97 1.12 5.98 -11.15
N GLY A 98 2.34 5.43 -11.25
CA GLY A 98 3.01 5.26 -12.55
C GLY A 98 3.27 6.57 -13.31
N GLY A 99 3.30 7.72 -12.61
CA GLY A 99 3.40 9.04 -13.22
C GLY A 99 2.07 9.64 -13.69
N VAL A 100 0.95 8.96 -13.44
CA VAL A 100 -0.40 9.39 -13.84
C VAL A 100 -1.17 9.90 -12.61
N PRO A 101 -1.75 11.11 -12.67
CA PRO A 101 -2.55 11.63 -11.56
C PRO A 101 -3.81 10.79 -11.29
N VAL A 102 -4.05 10.50 -10.02
CA VAL A 102 -5.23 9.82 -9.50
C VAL A 102 -6.43 10.78 -9.52
N VAL A 103 -7.59 10.25 -9.90
CA VAL A 103 -8.88 10.96 -9.87
C VAL A 103 -9.82 10.26 -8.91
N VAL A 104 -10.68 11.01 -8.22
CA VAL A 104 -11.72 10.45 -7.35
C VAL A 104 -13.10 10.95 -7.74
N TYR A 105 -14.08 10.04 -7.76
CA TYR A 105 -15.50 10.36 -7.89
C TYR A 105 -16.26 9.99 -6.62
N GLN A 106 -16.86 10.99 -6.00
CA GLN A 106 -17.56 10.79 -4.72
C GLN A 106 -19.04 10.50 -4.91
N ARG A 107 -19.58 9.57 -4.13
CA ARG A 107 -21.00 9.24 -4.06
C ARG A 107 -21.49 9.01 -2.63
N ASP A 108 -22.78 9.23 -2.47
CA ASP A 108 -23.48 9.00 -1.21
C ASP A 108 -23.85 7.53 -1.06
N SER A 109 -23.55 6.93 0.09
CA SER A 109 -24.02 5.60 0.45
C SER A 109 -25.50 5.60 0.84
N GLY A 110 -26.01 6.74 1.32
CA GLY A 110 -27.31 6.81 1.97
C GLY A 110 -27.38 5.94 3.21
N ASP A 111 -28.57 5.39 3.46
CA ASP A 111 -28.89 4.55 4.60
C ASP A 111 -29.29 3.14 4.18
N ALA A 112 -29.18 2.18 5.10
CA ALA A 112 -29.64 0.80 4.97
C ALA A 112 -31.07 0.67 4.44
N ALA A 113 -31.96 1.62 4.78
CA ALA A 113 -33.35 1.61 4.32
C ALA A 113 -33.54 1.99 2.83
N SER A 114 -32.48 2.43 2.15
CA SER A 114 -32.51 2.91 0.76
C SER A 114 -31.71 2.02 -0.19
N SER A 115 -31.94 2.17 -1.50
CA SER A 115 -31.13 1.56 -2.57
C SER A 115 -30.07 2.52 -3.16
N LEU A 116 -29.71 3.56 -2.39
CA LEU A 116 -28.82 4.61 -2.88
C LEU A 116 -27.39 4.08 -3.06
N ALA A 117 -26.89 3.28 -2.13
CA ALA A 117 -25.56 2.66 -2.21
C ALA A 117 -25.37 1.87 -3.53
N GLU A 118 -26.37 1.08 -3.93
CA GLU A 118 -26.34 0.30 -5.17
C GLU A 118 -26.33 1.20 -6.41
N THR A 119 -27.17 2.24 -6.41
CA THR A 119 -27.21 3.22 -7.51
C THR A 119 -25.88 3.96 -7.63
N SER A 120 -25.32 4.37 -6.50
CA SER A 120 -24.00 5.00 -6.40
C SER A 120 -22.89 4.10 -6.92
N PHE A 121 -22.91 2.82 -6.56
CA PHE A 121 -21.98 1.82 -7.09
C PHE A 121 -22.10 1.72 -8.61
N ASP A 122 -23.30 1.55 -9.15
CA ASP A 122 -23.52 1.37 -10.59
C ASP A 122 -23.04 2.60 -11.39
N GLU A 123 -23.22 3.82 -10.85
CA GLU A 123 -22.67 5.04 -11.45
C GLU A 123 -21.14 5.09 -11.47
N LEU A 124 -20.49 4.57 -10.43
CA LEU A 124 -19.03 4.49 -10.35
C LEU A 124 -18.50 3.41 -11.28
N ALA A 125 -19.14 2.23 -11.33
CA ALA A 125 -18.79 1.16 -12.28
C ALA A 125 -18.92 1.64 -13.73
N ALA A 126 -19.96 2.42 -14.05
CA ALA A 126 -20.12 3.05 -15.37
C ALA A 126 -19.01 4.06 -15.71
N ARG A 127 -18.33 4.61 -14.71
CA ARG A 127 -17.16 5.48 -14.85
C ARG A 127 -15.84 4.72 -14.91
N ARG A 128 -15.87 3.39 -14.81
CA ARG A 128 -14.68 2.53 -14.82
C ARG A 128 -13.73 2.87 -13.68
N VAL A 129 -14.27 3.04 -12.47
CA VAL A 129 -13.41 3.12 -11.28
C VAL A 129 -12.71 1.79 -11.06
N ASP A 130 -11.50 1.84 -10.53
CA ASP A 130 -10.66 0.67 -10.29
C ASP A 130 -10.83 0.12 -8.87
N ALA A 131 -11.22 0.98 -7.93
CA ALA A 131 -11.50 0.61 -6.55
C ALA A 131 -12.50 1.59 -5.94
N ILE A 132 -13.25 1.13 -4.96
CA ILE A 132 -14.22 1.96 -4.22
C ILE A 132 -13.86 1.98 -2.75
N ILE A 133 -13.77 3.18 -2.18
CA ILE A 133 -13.62 3.39 -0.73
C ILE A 133 -15.01 3.50 -0.11
N GLY A 134 -15.29 2.66 0.88
CA GLY A 134 -16.62 2.43 1.45
C GLY A 134 -17.28 1.14 0.94
N PRO A 135 -18.48 0.82 1.47
CA PRO A 135 -19.29 1.65 2.34
C PRO A 135 -18.88 1.55 3.81
N SER A 136 -19.32 2.52 4.61
CA SER A 136 -19.01 2.64 6.04
C SER A 136 -20.04 1.95 6.94
N ALA A 137 -20.66 0.88 6.44
CA ALA A 137 -21.64 0.06 7.14
C ALA A 137 -21.65 -1.37 6.59
N ALA A 138 -21.63 -2.37 7.47
CA ALA A 138 -21.49 -3.78 7.10
C ALA A 138 -22.68 -4.32 6.28
N ASP A 139 -23.91 -3.87 6.58
CA ASP A 139 -25.09 -4.25 5.82
C ASP A 139 -25.06 -3.69 4.40
N LEU A 140 -24.61 -2.45 4.21
CA LEU A 140 -24.40 -1.88 2.89
C LEU A 140 -23.29 -2.63 2.13
N ALA A 141 -22.18 -2.96 2.80
CA ALA A 141 -21.09 -3.70 2.18
C ALA A 141 -21.54 -5.07 1.69
N ALA A 142 -22.30 -5.82 2.50
CA ALA A 142 -22.86 -7.11 2.10
C ALA A 142 -23.76 -7.01 0.85
N ARG A 143 -24.49 -5.90 0.67
CA ARG A 143 -25.32 -5.69 -0.53
C ARG A 143 -24.52 -5.26 -1.76
N LEU A 144 -23.38 -4.61 -1.58
CA LEU A 144 -22.50 -4.20 -2.67
C LEU A 144 -21.54 -5.31 -3.11
N LEU A 145 -21.20 -6.25 -2.23
CA LEU A 145 -20.20 -7.29 -2.50
C LEU A 145 -20.47 -8.11 -3.78
N PRO A 146 -21.70 -8.60 -4.08
CA PRO A 146 -21.94 -9.30 -5.35
C PRO A 146 -21.67 -8.41 -6.58
N ARG A 147 -21.98 -7.11 -6.49
CA ARG A 147 -21.74 -6.15 -7.59
C ARG A 147 -20.25 -5.85 -7.75
N ALA A 148 -19.53 -5.75 -6.63
CA ALA A 148 -18.08 -5.59 -6.60
C ALA A 148 -17.39 -6.77 -7.29
N ALA A 149 -17.78 -8.00 -6.95
CA ALA A 149 -17.27 -9.22 -7.58
C ALA A 149 -17.60 -9.28 -9.07
N ASP A 150 -18.85 -9.02 -9.46
CA ASP A 150 -19.26 -9.02 -10.87
C ASP A 150 -18.54 -7.94 -11.71
N ALA A 151 -18.27 -6.78 -11.11
CA ALA A 151 -17.56 -5.68 -11.78
C ALA A 151 -16.04 -5.82 -11.73
N GLY A 152 -15.49 -6.66 -10.85
CA GLY A 152 -14.06 -6.76 -10.57
C GLY A 152 -13.49 -5.52 -9.89
N VAL A 153 -14.27 -4.88 -9.01
CA VAL A 153 -13.90 -3.62 -8.33
C VAL A 153 -13.85 -3.87 -6.81
N PRO A 154 -12.67 -3.87 -6.17
CA PRO A 154 -12.57 -4.04 -4.74
C PRO A 154 -13.21 -2.88 -3.97
N LEU A 155 -13.84 -3.23 -2.85
CA LEU A 155 -14.39 -2.34 -1.84
C LEU A 155 -13.41 -2.28 -0.66
N ILE A 156 -13.01 -1.09 -0.25
CA ILE A 156 -12.14 -0.89 0.91
C ILE A 156 -12.94 -0.06 1.92
N SER A 157 -13.50 -0.72 2.93
CA SER A 157 -14.32 -0.11 3.95
C SER A 157 -13.47 0.47 5.09
N PRO A 158 -13.61 1.77 5.40
CA PRO A 158 -12.84 2.41 6.47
C PRO A 158 -13.35 2.09 7.89
N THR A 159 -14.48 1.40 8.03
CA THR A 159 -15.14 1.18 9.33
C THR A 159 -15.47 -0.26 9.64
N ILE A 160 -15.40 -1.16 8.66
CA ILE A 160 -15.67 -2.57 8.88
C ILE A 160 -14.41 -3.21 9.48
N VAL A 161 -14.61 -4.02 10.51
CA VAL A 161 -13.61 -4.90 11.12
C VAL A 161 -13.85 -6.35 10.64
N ASP A 162 -12.86 -7.23 10.68
CA ASP A 162 -13.02 -8.63 10.23
C ASP A 162 -14.16 -9.38 10.90
N SER A 163 -14.37 -9.16 12.20
CA SER A 163 -15.48 -9.79 12.90
C SER A 163 -16.84 -9.37 12.35
N ASP A 164 -16.94 -8.20 11.72
CA ASP A 164 -18.16 -7.71 11.07
C ASP A 164 -18.33 -8.33 9.68
N LEU A 165 -17.24 -8.62 8.95
CA LEU A 165 -17.28 -9.44 7.73
C LEU A 165 -17.78 -10.85 8.04
N ALA A 166 -17.21 -11.46 9.08
CA ALA A 166 -17.66 -12.75 9.58
C ALA A 166 -19.12 -12.68 10.07
N ALA A 167 -19.51 -11.64 10.82
CA ALA A 167 -20.87 -11.46 11.35
C ALA A 167 -21.91 -11.20 10.24
N SER A 168 -21.56 -10.40 9.23
CA SER A 168 -22.44 -10.11 8.09
C SER A 168 -22.66 -11.33 7.21
N ALA A 169 -21.65 -12.22 7.07
CA ALA A 169 -21.81 -13.55 6.48
C ALA A 169 -22.80 -14.45 7.26
N VAL A 170 -23.05 -14.18 8.56
CA VAL A 170 -24.04 -14.91 9.38
C VAL A 170 -25.41 -14.21 9.43
N ALA A 171 -25.48 -12.90 9.13
CA ALA A 171 -26.69 -12.08 9.25
C ALA A 171 -27.46 -11.89 7.93
N GLY A 172 -26.81 -12.11 6.77
CA GLY A 172 -27.41 -12.06 5.44
C GLY A 172 -27.47 -13.44 4.80
N SER A 173 -28.66 -13.83 4.36
CA SER A 173 -29.02 -15.06 3.62
C SER A 173 -28.00 -15.57 2.58
N ASP A 174 -27.96 -16.90 2.41
CA ASP A 174 -27.44 -17.64 1.25
C ASP A 174 -25.92 -17.80 1.08
N GLY A 175 -25.12 -17.51 2.10
CA GLY A 175 -23.71 -17.93 2.14
C GLY A 175 -22.78 -17.09 1.25
N ALA A 176 -23.07 -15.79 1.11
CA ALA A 176 -22.13 -14.82 0.55
C ALA A 176 -20.87 -14.80 1.42
N THR A 177 -19.90 -15.60 1.03
CA THR A 177 -18.50 -15.48 1.44
C THR A 177 -17.84 -14.51 0.47
N ASP A 178 -16.73 -13.89 0.85
CA ASP A 178 -15.85 -13.17 -0.08
C ASP A 178 -14.66 -14.07 -0.46
N PRO A 179 -14.89 -15.22 -1.16
CA PRO A 179 -13.82 -16.17 -1.44
C PRO A 179 -12.78 -15.62 -2.41
N ASP A 180 -13.11 -14.52 -3.09
CA ASP A 180 -12.33 -13.93 -4.17
C ASP A 180 -11.61 -12.63 -3.73
N GLY A 181 -11.86 -12.13 -2.50
CA GLY A 181 -11.17 -11.00 -1.89
C GLY A 181 -11.54 -9.65 -2.50
N TRP A 182 -12.83 -9.33 -2.56
CA TRP A 182 -13.37 -8.07 -3.08
C TRP A 182 -13.76 -7.06 -2.02
N LEU A 183 -13.75 -7.39 -0.74
CA LEU A 183 -14.09 -6.50 0.37
C LEU A 183 -13.01 -6.53 1.43
N PHE A 184 -12.44 -5.36 1.70
CA PHE A 184 -11.39 -5.15 2.69
C PHE A 184 -11.90 -4.23 3.80
N GLY A 185 -11.97 -4.70 5.04
CA GLY A 185 -12.24 -3.90 6.23
C GLY A 185 -10.95 -3.44 6.87
N ILE A 186 -10.63 -2.15 6.74
CA ILE A 186 -9.35 -1.60 7.23
C ILE A 186 -9.46 -0.94 8.60
N SER A 187 -10.59 -1.09 9.28
CA SER A 187 -10.73 -0.59 10.64
C SER A 187 -10.09 -1.59 11.60
N ALA A 188 -9.18 -1.12 12.44
CA ALA A 188 -8.64 -1.96 13.50
C ALA A 188 -9.75 -2.30 14.51
N ALA A 189 -9.85 -3.56 14.91
CA ALA A 189 -10.65 -3.94 16.06
C ALA A 189 -10.19 -3.12 17.29
N PRO A 190 -11.11 -2.57 18.10
CA PRO A 190 -10.71 -1.72 19.23
C PRO A 190 -9.75 -2.49 20.13
N SER A 191 -8.54 -1.95 20.33
CA SER A 191 -7.58 -2.57 21.25
C SER A 191 -8.22 -2.70 22.65
N ALA A 192 -7.85 -3.74 23.38
CA ALA A 192 -8.33 -3.99 24.74
C ALA A 192 -8.11 -2.81 25.72
N SER A 193 -7.28 -1.83 25.34
CA SER A 193 -7.01 -0.61 26.08
C SER A 193 -8.10 0.48 25.96
N GLY A 194 -9.12 0.30 25.10
CA GLY A 194 -10.34 1.12 25.10
C GLY A 194 -10.17 2.60 24.71
N SER A 195 -8.98 3.04 24.29
CA SER A 195 -8.83 4.32 23.59
C SER A 195 -9.27 4.11 22.15
N GLY A 196 -10.52 4.43 21.84
CA GLY A 196 -10.96 4.53 20.44
C GLY A 196 -9.96 5.39 19.67
N SER A 197 -9.51 4.90 18.52
CA SER A 197 -8.47 5.51 17.69
C SER A 197 -8.87 6.94 17.32
N GLN A 198 -8.36 7.92 18.06
CA GLN A 198 -8.44 9.30 17.64
C GLN A 198 -7.34 9.53 16.60
N PRO A 199 -7.60 10.29 15.53
CA PRO A 199 -6.55 10.72 14.61
C PRO A 199 -5.36 11.29 15.39
N SER A 200 -4.14 10.99 14.94
CA SER A 200 -2.96 11.64 15.52
C SER A 200 -3.12 13.17 15.44
N PRO A 201 -2.61 13.94 16.41
CA PRO A 201 -2.75 15.40 16.38
C PRO A 201 -2.21 16.03 15.10
N GLU A 202 -1.17 15.44 14.50
CA GLU A 202 -0.60 15.88 13.24
C GLU A 202 -1.56 15.64 12.06
N PHE A 203 -2.13 14.43 11.97
CA PHE A 203 -3.11 14.12 10.93
C PHE A 203 -4.37 14.97 11.07
N ALA A 204 -4.89 15.12 12.30
CA ALA A 204 -6.04 15.97 12.58
C ALA A 204 -5.80 17.43 12.12
N GLN A 205 -4.62 17.98 12.37
CA GLN A 205 -4.26 19.32 11.89
C GLN A 205 -4.20 19.42 10.37
N ARG A 206 -3.66 18.40 9.68
CA ARG A 206 -3.63 18.37 8.21
C ARG A 206 -5.03 18.31 7.63
N LEU A 207 -5.88 17.44 8.18
CA LEU A 207 -7.26 17.25 7.72
C LEU A 207 -8.11 18.50 7.95
N ILE A 208 -8.07 19.10 9.15
CA ILE A 208 -8.72 20.40 9.43
C ILE A 208 -8.13 21.53 8.56
N GLY A 209 -6.82 21.48 8.29
CA GLY A 209 -6.16 22.43 7.41
C GLY A 209 -6.66 22.35 5.97
N SER A 210 -7.02 21.15 5.50
CA SER A 210 -7.64 20.96 4.18
C SER A 210 -9.11 21.36 4.14
N ASP A 211 -9.86 21.12 5.22
CA ASP A 211 -11.25 21.54 5.37
C ASP A 211 -11.53 22.05 6.80
N PRO A 212 -11.53 23.38 7.00
CA PRO A 212 -11.80 23.98 8.31
C PRO A 212 -13.24 23.82 8.80
N SER A 213 -14.16 23.30 7.98
CA SER A 213 -15.57 23.11 8.34
C SER A 213 -15.83 21.79 9.06
N LEU A 214 -14.83 20.89 9.12
CA LEU A 214 -14.96 19.59 9.77
C LEU A 214 -15.19 19.72 11.28
N ALA A 215 -16.33 19.22 11.73
CA ALA A 215 -16.73 19.20 13.14
C ALA A 215 -16.51 17.84 13.82
N ASP A 216 -16.34 16.78 13.02
CA ASP A 216 -16.08 15.40 13.41
C ASP A 216 -14.97 14.88 12.50
N LEU A 217 -14.04 14.09 13.03
CA LEU A 217 -12.91 13.52 12.28
C LEU A 217 -12.92 11.98 12.27
N ARG A 218 -13.98 11.36 12.79
CA ARG A 218 -14.10 9.90 12.87
C ARG A 218 -13.95 9.26 11.49
N SER A 219 -13.20 8.17 11.47
CA SER A 219 -12.89 7.39 10.27
C SER A 219 -12.11 8.13 9.18
N GLY A 220 -11.72 9.40 9.43
CA GLY A 220 -10.88 10.17 8.52
C GLY A 220 -9.54 9.49 8.25
N PRO A 221 -8.76 9.10 9.29
CA PRO A 221 -7.50 8.40 9.11
C PRO A 221 -7.62 7.14 8.27
N GLU A 222 -8.59 6.28 8.59
CA GLU A 222 -8.84 5.02 7.90
C GLU A 222 -9.20 5.30 6.44
N THR A 223 -10.07 6.28 6.17
CA THR A 223 -10.46 6.62 4.79
C THR A 223 -9.29 7.21 3.98
N TYR A 224 -8.39 7.97 4.62
CA TYR A 224 -7.15 8.43 4.00
C TYR A 224 -6.26 7.23 3.67
N ASP A 225 -6.07 6.32 4.62
CA ASP A 225 -5.22 5.15 4.44
C ASP A 225 -5.74 4.20 3.36
N ALA A 226 -7.07 4.03 3.23
CA ALA A 226 -7.68 3.28 2.13
C ALA A 226 -7.20 3.78 0.76
N ALA A 227 -7.22 5.09 0.54
CA ALA A 227 -6.79 5.69 -0.72
C ALA A 227 -5.29 5.48 -0.97
N ILE A 228 -4.46 5.59 0.07
CA ILE A 228 -3.01 5.37 -0.03
C ILE A 228 -2.71 3.90 -0.32
N LEU A 229 -3.34 2.96 0.40
CA LEU A 229 -3.21 1.53 0.20
C LEU A 229 -3.57 1.11 -1.23
N ILE A 230 -4.70 1.59 -1.76
CA ILE A 230 -5.12 1.29 -3.13
C ILE A 230 -4.06 1.76 -4.13
N ALA A 231 -3.54 2.98 -3.95
CA ALA A 231 -2.53 3.54 -4.83
C ALA A 231 -1.20 2.76 -4.76
N LEU A 232 -0.77 2.36 -3.57
CA LEU A 232 0.43 1.55 -3.38
C LEU A 232 0.26 0.14 -3.94
N ALA A 233 -0.91 -0.47 -3.77
CA ALA A 233 -1.24 -1.78 -4.33
C ALA A 233 -1.18 -1.75 -5.88
N ALA A 234 -1.74 -0.71 -6.51
CA ALA A 234 -1.63 -0.51 -7.95
C ALA A 234 -0.15 -0.36 -8.39
N MET A 235 0.65 0.39 -7.64
CA MET A 235 2.09 0.53 -7.91
C MET A 235 2.86 -0.78 -7.78
N ALA A 236 2.63 -1.53 -6.70
CA ALA A 236 3.27 -2.81 -6.43
C ALA A 236 2.89 -3.86 -7.48
N ALA A 237 1.63 -3.84 -7.95
CA ALA A 237 1.18 -4.72 -9.03
C ALA A 237 1.72 -4.29 -10.41
N GLY A 238 2.11 -3.03 -10.58
CA GLY A 238 2.39 -2.43 -11.89
C GLY A 238 1.16 -2.41 -12.80
N ASP A 239 -0.04 -2.46 -12.20
CA ASP A 239 -1.33 -2.56 -12.87
C ASP A 239 -2.41 -1.98 -11.94
N ASP A 240 -3.25 -1.11 -12.49
CA ASP A 240 -4.30 -0.39 -11.77
C ASP A 240 -5.67 -1.05 -11.87
N GLY A 241 -5.81 -2.17 -12.59
CA GLY A 241 -7.08 -2.89 -12.63
C GLY A 241 -7.47 -3.42 -11.25
N GLY A 242 -8.76 -3.31 -10.91
CA GLY A 242 -9.31 -3.76 -9.63
C GLY A 242 -8.87 -5.17 -9.18
N PRO A 243 -8.82 -6.21 -10.05
CA PRO A 243 -8.32 -7.53 -9.66
C PRO A 243 -6.83 -7.56 -9.30
N SER A 244 -6.02 -6.65 -9.86
CA SER A 244 -4.60 -6.51 -9.52
C SER A 244 -4.40 -5.75 -8.22
N ILE A 245 -5.19 -4.70 -8.00
CA ILE A 245 -5.23 -3.97 -6.73
C ILE A 245 -5.61 -4.93 -5.60
N ALA A 246 -6.73 -5.66 -5.72
CA ALA A 246 -7.23 -6.58 -4.70
C ALA A 246 -6.16 -7.59 -4.23
N ARG A 247 -5.44 -8.19 -5.18
CA ARG A 247 -4.37 -9.17 -4.89
C ARG A 247 -3.13 -8.56 -4.24
N ALA A 248 -2.89 -7.27 -4.41
CA ALA A 248 -1.70 -6.58 -3.93
C ALA A 248 -1.91 -5.88 -2.58
N LEU A 249 -3.16 -5.65 -2.15
CA LEU A 249 -3.48 -4.92 -0.91
C LEU A 249 -2.78 -5.51 0.33
N VAL A 250 -2.83 -6.83 0.50
CA VAL A 250 -2.16 -7.52 1.61
C VAL A 250 -0.66 -7.25 1.59
N ALA A 251 -0.02 -7.47 0.44
CA ALA A 251 1.44 -7.39 0.28
C ALA A 251 2.04 -6.00 0.52
N VAL A 252 1.26 -4.92 0.40
CA VAL A 252 1.74 -3.55 0.65
C VAL A 252 1.52 -3.08 2.09
N SER A 253 0.88 -3.91 2.91
CA SER A 253 0.50 -3.61 4.29
C SER A 253 1.08 -4.59 5.30
N SER A 254 1.88 -5.56 4.84
CA SER A 254 2.40 -6.63 5.69
C SER A 254 3.81 -6.99 5.27
N GLU A 255 4.73 -7.03 6.24
CA GLU A 255 6.14 -7.38 6.06
C GLU A 255 6.90 -6.41 5.11
N GLY A 256 8.23 -6.34 5.24
CA GLY A 256 9.06 -5.51 4.36
C GLY A 256 9.47 -4.16 4.96
N PHE A 257 9.73 -3.18 4.09
CA PHE A 257 10.23 -1.88 4.50
C PHE A 257 9.10 -1.01 5.07
N GLY A 258 9.15 -0.74 6.38
CA GLY A 258 8.21 0.13 7.05
C GLY A 258 8.25 1.56 6.51
N CYS A 259 7.14 2.04 5.98
CA CYS A 259 6.99 3.39 5.42
C CYS A 259 5.66 4.01 5.86
N SER A 260 5.60 5.35 5.94
CA SER A 260 4.46 6.05 6.55
C SER A 260 3.80 7.11 5.66
N SER A 261 4.32 7.28 4.45
CA SER A 261 3.77 8.22 3.46
C SER A 261 3.80 7.62 2.07
N PHE A 262 2.86 8.03 1.21
CA PHE A 262 2.83 7.54 -0.17
C PHE A 262 4.18 7.75 -0.89
N GLY A 263 4.80 8.93 -0.77
CA GLY A 263 6.06 9.21 -1.44
C GLY A 263 7.22 8.32 -0.98
N GLU A 264 7.29 8.01 0.32
CA GLU A 264 8.30 7.10 0.88
C GLU A 264 8.08 5.66 0.38
N CYS A 265 6.84 5.17 0.50
CA CYS A 265 6.46 3.83 0.06
C CYS A 265 6.63 3.65 -1.45
N ALA A 266 6.21 4.65 -2.25
CA ALA A 266 6.35 4.67 -3.70
C ALA A 266 7.82 4.62 -4.13
N ALA A 267 8.72 5.30 -3.40
CA ALA A 267 10.15 5.25 -3.66
C ALA A 267 10.71 3.85 -3.39
N ALA A 268 10.36 3.22 -2.26
CA ALA A 268 10.76 1.86 -1.94
C ALA A 268 10.27 0.84 -2.99
N LEU A 269 9.00 0.94 -3.41
CA LEU A 269 8.44 0.11 -4.50
C LEU A 269 9.19 0.31 -5.82
N THR A 270 9.57 1.54 -6.15
CA THR A 270 10.34 1.84 -7.37
C THR A 270 11.76 1.25 -7.32
N GLU A 271 12.32 1.08 -6.12
CA GLU A 271 13.60 0.39 -5.89
C GLU A 271 13.44 -1.15 -5.86
N GLY A 272 12.21 -1.67 -6.04
CA GLY A 272 11.91 -3.09 -6.03
C GLY A 272 11.88 -3.71 -4.62
N GLN A 273 11.64 -2.89 -3.60
CA GLN A 273 11.47 -3.36 -2.22
C GLN A 273 10.00 -3.67 -1.94
N ASP A 274 9.76 -4.72 -1.17
CA ASP A 274 8.48 -4.94 -0.49
C ASP A 274 8.32 -3.90 0.62
N ILE A 275 7.08 -3.49 0.89
CA ILE A 275 6.76 -2.42 1.84
C ILE A 275 5.74 -2.86 2.88
N ASP A 276 5.86 -2.26 4.06
CA ASP A 276 4.88 -2.34 5.13
C ASP A 276 4.36 -0.91 5.39
N TYR A 277 3.21 -0.60 4.78
CA TYR A 277 2.60 0.71 4.95
C TYR A 277 1.93 0.85 6.32
N VAL A 278 2.45 1.77 7.11
CA VAL A 278 1.86 2.18 8.39
C VAL A 278 1.11 3.50 8.19
N GLY A 279 -0.21 3.42 8.24
CA GLY A 279 -1.12 4.51 7.95
C GLY A 279 -1.31 5.53 9.08
N ALA A 280 -2.07 6.57 8.77
CA ALA A 280 -2.51 7.58 9.72
C ALA A 280 -3.42 7.01 10.83
N SER A 281 -4.12 5.91 10.55
CA SER A 281 -4.94 5.15 11.50
C SER A 281 -4.14 4.13 12.32
N GLY A 282 -2.90 3.83 11.90
CA GLY A 282 -2.02 2.85 12.53
C GLY A 282 -1.50 1.81 11.53
N ALA A 283 -0.93 0.73 12.04
CA ALA A 283 -0.59 -0.44 11.22
C ALA A 283 -1.89 -1.10 10.72
N LEU A 284 -1.90 -1.51 9.46
CA LEU A 284 -3.08 -2.04 8.77
C LEU A 284 -2.97 -3.51 8.41
N ASP A 285 -1.81 -4.15 8.66
CA ASP A 285 -1.50 -5.59 8.58
C ASP A 285 -2.66 -6.44 8.04
N LEU A 286 -2.96 -6.32 6.73
CA LEU A 286 -4.14 -6.97 6.17
C LEU A 286 -3.86 -8.46 6.04
N ASP A 287 -4.86 -9.28 6.36
CA ASP A 287 -4.82 -10.71 6.13
C ASP A 287 -5.48 -11.10 4.82
N GLY A 288 -5.39 -12.39 4.49
CA GLY A 288 -5.98 -12.95 3.27
C GLY A 288 -7.51 -13.01 3.30
N ASP A 289 -8.15 -12.77 4.44
CA ASP A 289 -9.60 -12.77 4.59
C ASP A 289 -10.20 -11.35 4.44
N GLY A 290 -9.35 -10.34 4.27
CA GLY A 290 -9.76 -8.99 3.92
C GLY A 290 -9.82 -8.03 5.10
N GLY A 291 -9.12 -8.25 6.20
CA GLY A 291 -9.00 -7.17 7.18
C GLY A 291 -7.79 -7.25 8.08
N VAL A 292 -7.82 -6.38 9.10
CA VAL A 292 -6.62 -5.99 9.86
C VAL A 292 -6.34 -7.00 10.97
N LEU A 293 -5.16 -7.59 10.94
CA LEU A 293 -4.68 -8.45 12.00
C LEU A 293 -4.62 -7.69 13.35
N PRO A 294 -5.05 -8.32 14.46
CA PRO A 294 -4.95 -7.69 15.76
C PRO A 294 -3.47 -7.46 16.10
N SER A 295 -3.12 -6.23 16.46
CA SER A 295 -1.74 -5.90 16.84
C SER A 295 -1.25 -6.85 17.93
N PRO A 296 -0.02 -7.41 17.82
CA PRO A 296 0.51 -8.29 18.84
C PRO A 296 0.54 -7.52 20.18
N GLY A 297 -0.19 -8.03 21.17
CA GLY A 297 -0.17 -7.46 22.52
C GLY A 297 1.26 -7.40 23.06
N PRO A 298 1.55 -6.54 24.06
CA PRO A 298 2.89 -6.45 24.62
C PRO A 298 3.33 -7.85 25.04
N ALA A 299 4.47 -8.31 24.52
CA ALA A 299 5.03 -9.61 24.84
C ALA A 299 5.08 -9.74 26.36
N VAL A 300 4.23 -10.61 26.91
CA VAL A 300 4.24 -10.91 28.34
C VAL A 300 5.50 -11.72 28.57
N GLY A 301 6.59 -11.04 28.91
CA GLY A 301 7.86 -11.67 29.27
C GLY A 301 7.61 -12.65 30.43
N GLY A 302 7.85 -13.94 30.17
CA GLY A 302 7.86 -15.00 31.17
C GLY A 302 9.10 -14.97 32.05
#